data_AF-A0A1V9ZX83-F1
#
_entry.id   AF-A0A1V9ZX83-F1
#
_cell.length_a   1.000
_cell.length_b   1.000
_cell.length_c   1.000
_cell.angle_alpha   90.00
_cell.angle_beta   90.00
_cell.angle_gamma   90.00
#
_symmetry.space_group_name_H-M   'P 1'
#
loop_
_entity.id
_entity.type
_entity.pdbx_description
1 polymer ?
#
loop_
_entity_poly.entity_id
_entity_poly.type
_entity_poly.pdbx_seq_one_letter_code
_entity_poly.pdbx_strand_id
1 'polypeptide(L)'
;MEPRMSLIKVDAQCVLGYKALPYPLTSLPTSNNSNWSALYPQLTFQQAISYLPNQWERKNKQAQIVYLSTVQPLNIIVYNDPTFTQGNVDKDIKADQLKTCYATFQTRNEVLKPLPTSMPLMDAFGSIQVAVCALDASLSSFELILPHSLTTPEWITISPPICVMEESEFWPCTLGRIVSHEGNFTKAQLKDEAIWLPKLIDLLQLPDDQRFKHAIESCML
;
A
#
# COMPACT_ATOMS: atom_id res chain seq x y z
N MET A 1 -19.78 10.33 -9.52
CA MET A 1 -18.52 10.87 -10.07
C MET A 1 -17.90 9.76 -10.90
N GLU A 2 -17.46 10.05 -12.12
CA GLU A 2 -16.87 9.03 -13.01
C GLU A 2 -15.48 8.60 -12.52
N PRO A 3 -15.06 7.33 -12.77
CA PRO A 3 -13.70 6.88 -12.48
C PRO A 3 -12.65 7.74 -13.19
N ARG A 4 -11.59 8.10 -12.49
CA ARG A 4 -10.46 8.87 -13.03
C ARG A 4 -9.16 8.12 -12.86
N MET A 5 -8.30 8.21 -13.86
CA MET A 5 -6.93 7.71 -13.81
C MET A 5 -5.93 8.83 -14.02
N SER A 6 -4.84 8.78 -13.25
CA SER A 6 -3.64 9.58 -13.50
C SER A 6 -2.40 8.73 -13.32
N LEU A 7 -1.30 9.15 -13.95
CA LEU A 7 0.00 8.51 -13.85
C LEU A 7 0.91 9.40 -13.03
N ILE A 8 1.51 8.85 -11.98
CA ILE A 8 2.60 9.50 -11.25
C ILE A 8 3.87 8.69 -11.42
N LYS A 9 5.00 9.40 -11.42
CA LYS A 9 6.31 8.80 -11.34
C LYS A 9 6.93 9.16 -10.00
N VAL A 10 7.35 8.14 -9.26
CA VAL A 10 8.15 8.32 -8.06
C VAL A 10 9.61 8.05 -8.40
N ASP A 11 10.50 8.83 -7.79
CA ASP A 11 11.93 8.69 -8.01
C ASP A 11 12.48 7.44 -7.30
N ALA A 12 13.74 7.11 -7.58
CA ALA A 12 14.47 6.14 -6.76
C ALA A 12 14.58 6.63 -5.31
N GLN A 13 14.74 5.69 -4.37
CA GLN A 13 14.86 5.95 -2.93
C GLN A 13 13.61 6.61 -2.31
N CYS A 14 12.48 6.59 -3.01
CA CYS A 14 11.23 7.11 -2.51
C CYS A 14 10.57 6.08 -1.58
N VAL A 15 10.18 6.49 -0.38
CA VAL A 15 9.40 5.66 0.53
C VAL A 15 8.00 5.48 -0.04
N LEU A 16 7.64 4.23 -0.33
CA LEU A 16 6.34 3.84 -0.85
C LEU A 16 5.29 3.71 0.25
N GLY A 17 5.71 3.33 1.45
CA GLY A 17 4.85 3.12 2.61
C GLY A 17 5.46 2.17 3.62
N TYR A 18 4.65 1.75 4.58
CA TYR A 18 5.00 0.92 5.72
C TYR A 18 4.31 -0.44 5.66
N LYS A 19 4.87 -1.45 6.31
CA LYS A 19 4.23 -2.77 6.37
C LYS A 19 4.48 -3.47 7.69
N ALA A 20 3.40 -4.00 8.27
CA ALA A 20 3.47 -5.02 9.30
C ALA A 20 3.83 -6.38 8.67
N LEU A 21 4.93 -6.96 9.11
CA LEU A 21 5.50 -8.23 8.64
C LEU A 21 5.85 -9.14 9.83
N PRO A 22 6.00 -10.46 9.64
CA PRO A 22 6.49 -11.34 10.70
C PRO A 22 7.94 -11.00 11.09
N TYR A 23 8.30 -11.27 12.35
CA TYR A 23 9.68 -11.19 12.83
C TYR A 23 10.18 -12.55 13.35
N PRO A 24 11.36 -13.03 12.90
CA PRO A 24 12.17 -12.47 11.82
C PRO A 24 11.47 -12.60 10.45
N LEU A 25 11.76 -11.68 9.53
CA LEU A 25 11.26 -11.78 8.15
C LEU A 25 12.13 -12.78 7.38
N THR A 26 11.52 -13.87 6.91
CA THR A 26 12.20 -14.85 6.06
C THR A 26 12.04 -14.53 4.57
N SER A 27 10.84 -14.07 4.18
CA SER A 27 10.50 -13.73 2.80
C SER A 27 9.22 -12.89 2.75
N LEU A 28 9.08 -12.08 1.71
CA LEU A 28 7.79 -11.45 1.41
C LEU A 28 6.78 -12.47 0.86
N PRO A 29 5.46 -12.22 1.02
CA PRO A 29 4.43 -13.04 0.38
C PRO A 29 4.60 -13.05 -1.14
N THR A 30 4.27 -14.18 -1.78
CA THR A 30 4.24 -14.32 -3.24
C THR A 30 2.81 -14.25 -3.77
N SER A 31 2.65 -14.06 -5.09
CA SER A 31 1.34 -14.13 -5.75
C SER A 31 0.64 -15.45 -5.45
N ASN A 32 -0.67 -15.37 -5.23
CA ASN A 32 -1.57 -16.52 -5.11
C ASN A 32 -2.42 -16.73 -6.38
N ASN A 33 -2.00 -16.13 -7.51
CA ASN A 33 -2.67 -16.17 -8.81
C ASN A 33 -4.09 -15.54 -8.85
N SER A 34 -4.48 -14.76 -7.84
CA SER A 34 -5.72 -13.97 -7.88
C SER A 34 -5.51 -12.63 -8.57
N ASN A 35 -6.54 -12.12 -9.27
CA ASN A 35 -6.49 -10.80 -9.93
C ASN A 35 -6.14 -9.65 -8.99
N TRP A 36 -6.44 -9.77 -7.69
CA TRP A 36 -6.18 -8.77 -6.65
C TRP A 36 -5.06 -9.19 -5.69
N SER A 37 -4.16 -10.08 -6.13
CA SER A 37 -3.01 -10.53 -5.33
C SER A 37 -1.84 -9.56 -5.43
N ALA A 38 -1.48 -8.92 -4.33
CA ALA A 38 -0.38 -7.96 -4.27
C ALA A 38 0.16 -7.82 -2.84
N LEU A 39 1.25 -7.09 -2.70
CA LEU A 39 1.64 -6.52 -1.41
C LEU A 39 0.90 -5.19 -1.23
N TYR A 40 0.38 -4.94 -0.02
CA TYR A 40 -0.36 -3.73 0.32
C TYR A 40 0.38 -2.95 1.41
N PRO A 41 1.37 -2.12 1.04
CA PRO A 41 1.99 -1.18 1.97
C PRO A 41 0.96 -0.13 2.41
N GLN A 42 1.02 0.22 3.68
CA GLN A 42 0.19 1.26 4.25
C GLN A 42 0.88 2.61 4.05
N LEU A 43 0.13 3.65 3.71
CA LEU A 43 0.71 4.94 3.38
C LEU A 43 1.24 5.66 4.62
N THR A 44 0.75 5.30 5.80
CA THR A 44 1.21 5.84 7.08
C THR A 44 1.67 4.75 8.04
N PHE A 45 2.54 5.12 8.96
CA PHE A 45 3.02 4.24 10.02
C PHE A 45 1.86 3.78 10.94
N GLN A 46 0.94 4.69 11.27
CA GLN A 46 -0.25 4.38 12.08
C GLN A 46 -1.11 3.31 11.39
N GLN A 47 -1.38 3.46 10.09
CA GLN A 47 -2.10 2.44 9.33
C GLN A 47 -1.37 1.10 9.39
N ALA A 48 -0.02 1.08 9.26
CA ALA A 48 0.74 -0.17 9.37
C ALA A 48 0.60 -0.84 10.75
N ILE A 49 0.57 -0.07 11.84
CA ILE A 49 0.32 -0.61 13.19
C ILE A 49 -1.04 -1.30 13.26
N SER A 50 -2.08 -0.73 12.67
CA SER A 50 -3.42 -1.32 12.65
C SER A 50 -3.49 -2.68 11.93
N TYR A 51 -2.45 -3.06 11.19
CA TYR A 51 -2.31 -4.36 10.52
C TYR A 51 -1.49 -5.40 11.30
N LEU A 52 -0.99 -5.08 12.50
CA LEU A 52 -0.35 -6.05 13.39
C LEU A 52 -1.27 -7.23 13.77
N PRO A 53 -2.56 -7.02 14.09
CA PRO A 53 -3.51 -8.10 14.34
C PRO A 53 -3.48 -9.20 13.28
N ASN A 54 -3.41 -8.82 12.01
CA ASN A 54 -3.37 -9.78 10.89
C ASN A 54 -2.14 -10.71 10.94
N GLN A 55 -1.02 -10.26 11.53
CA GLN A 55 0.17 -11.13 11.69
C GLN A 55 -0.01 -12.12 12.85
N TRP A 56 -0.65 -11.68 13.93
CA TRP A 56 -0.95 -12.50 15.09
C TRP A 56 -2.04 -13.55 14.78
N GLU A 57 -3.07 -13.19 14.02
CA GLU A 57 -4.07 -14.14 13.49
C GLU A 57 -3.41 -15.25 12.64
N ARG A 58 -2.33 -14.92 11.95
CA ARG A 58 -1.51 -15.86 11.18
C ARG A 58 -0.51 -16.64 12.04
N LYS A 59 -0.64 -16.57 13.36
CA LYS A 59 0.15 -17.28 14.37
C LYS A 59 1.61 -16.86 14.45
N ASN A 60 1.95 -15.65 13.97
CA ASN A 60 3.28 -15.09 14.19
C ASN A 60 3.34 -14.54 15.61
N LYS A 61 4.23 -15.06 16.46
CA LYS A 61 4.37 -14.56 17.84
C LYS A 61 4.84 -13.10 17.89
N GLN A 62 5.77 -12.76 16.98
CA GLN A 62 6.32 -11.42 16.85
C GLN A 62 6.10 -10.88 15.44
N ALA A 63 5.83 -9.60 15.37
CA ALA A 63 5.67 -8.84 14.14
C ALA A 63 6.55 -7.59 14.21
N GLN A 64 6.91 -7.07 13.05
CA GLN A 64 7.72 -5.88 12.90
C GLN A 64 7.04 -4.90 11.95
N ILE A 65 7.31 -3.60 12.15
CA ILE A 65 7.02 -2.59 11.14
C ILE A 65 8.30 -2.24 10.41
N VAL A 66 8.22 -2.22 9.09
CA VAL A 66 9.28 -1.77 8.18
C VAL A 66 8.72 -0.71 7.23
N TYR A 67 9.58 0.10 6.62
CA TYR A 67 9.22 0.86 5.43
C TYR A 67 9.80 0.22 4.18
N LEU A 68 9.11 0.43 3.06
CA LEU A 68 9.53 0.00 1.73
C LEU A 68 9.92 1.23 0.93
N SER A 69 11.09 1.18 0.29
CA SER A 69 11.58 2.26 -0.56
C SER A 69 11.93 1.75 -1.94
N THR A 70 11.74 2.57 -2.97
CA THR A 70 12.10 2.22 -4.34
C THR A 70 13.62 2.17 -4.52
N VAL A 71 14.11 1.22 -5.30
CA VAL A 71 15.52 1.17 -5.73
C VAL A 71 15.73 1.99 -7.01
N GLN A 72 14.72 2.00 -7.87
CA GLN A 72 14.70 2.72 -9.15
C GLN A 72 13.36 3.46 -9.31
N PRO A 73 13.25 4.44 -10.24
CA PRO A 73 12.00 5.14 -10.45
C PRO A 73 10.85 4.19 -10.78
N LEU A 74 9.69 4.41 -10.18
CA LEU A 74 8.52 3.56 -10.33
C LEU A 74 7.33 4.38 -10.84
N ASN A 75 6.60 3.81 -11.79
CA ASN A 75 5.33 4.36 -12.25
C ASN A 75 4.20 3.83 -11.35
N ILE A 76 3.35 4.74 -10.90
CA ILE A 76 2.16 4.40 -10.12
C ILE A 76 0.95 4.99 -10.84
N ILE A 77 -0.04 4.14 -11.12
CA ILE A 77 -1.34 4.59 -11.61
C ILE A 77 -2.23 4.86 -10.43
N VAL A 78 -2.75 6.07 -10.37
CA VAL A 78 -3.75 6.47 -9.39
C VAL A 78 -5.12 6.25 -10.01
N TYR A 79 -5.88 5.33 -9.44
CA TYR A 79 -7.25 5.02 -9.80
C TYR A 79 -8.22 5.56 -8.76
N ASN A 80 -8.92 6.64 -9.10
CA ASN A 80 -9.94 7.26 -8.27
C ASN A 80 -11.32 6.86 -8.78
N ASP A 81 -11.88 5.81 -8.17
CA ASP A 81 -13.25 5.37 -8.39
C ASP A 81 -14.01 5.35 -7.06
N PRO A 82 -14.91 6.33 -6.82
CA PRO A 82 -15.68 6.40 -5.58
C PRO A 82 -16.59 5.20 -5.33
N THR A 83 -16.83 4.33 -6.32
CA THR A 83 -17.58 3.09 -6.07
C THR A 83 -16.81 2.13 -5.16
N PHE A 84 -15.47 2.21 -5.13
CA PHE A 84 -14.65 1.36 -4.28
C PHE A 84 -14.83 1.65 -2.79
N THR A 85 -15.31 2.84 -2.41
CA THR A 85 -15.57 3.22 -1.01
C THR A 85 -16.87 2.64 -0.46
N GLN A 86 -17.63 1.89 -1.25
CA GLN A 86 -18.96 1.37 -0.86
C GLN A 86 -18.91 0.09 0.01
N GLY A 87 -17.74 -0.29 0.55
CA GLY A 87 -17.60 -1.40 1.51
C GLY A 87 -17.70 -2.81 0.93
N ASN A 88 -18.59 -3.03 -0.04
CA ASN A 88 -19.09 -4.34 -0.43
C ASN A 88 -18.85 -4.71 -1.91
N VAL A 89 -17.91 -4.03 -2.59
CA VAL A 89 -17.58 -4.37 -3.99
C VAL A 89 -16.62 -5.57 -4.00
N ASP A 90 -17.05 -6.65 -4.64
CA ASP A 90 -16.25 -7.86 -4.81
C ASP A 90 -14.92 -7.57 -5.55
N LYS A 91 -13.86 -8.27 -5.16
CA LYS A 91 -12.51 -8.06 -5.70
C LYS A 91 -12.41 -8.30 -7.21
N ASP A 92 -13.20 -9.21 -7.77
CA ASP A 92 -13.18 -9.50 -9.21
C ASP A 92 -13.90 -8.39 -9.98
N ILE A 93 -14.95 -7.81 -9.40
CA ILE A 93 -15.60 -6.60 -9.95
C ILE A 93 -14.64 -5.42 -9.95
N LYS A 94 -13.91 -5.20 -8.84
CA LYS A 94 -12.87 -4.17 -8.74
C LYS A 94 -11.79 -4.36 -9.82
N ALA A 95 -11.37 -5.60 -10.04
CA ALA A 95 -10.39 -5.95 -11.07
C ALA A 95 -10.89 -5.61 -12.48
N ASP A 96 -12.11 -5.98 -12.83
CA ASP A 96 -12.68 -5.74 -14.15
C ASP A 96 -12.89 -4.24 -14.43
N GLN A 97 -13.34 -3.48 -13.42
CA GLN A 97 -13.48 -2.02 -13.50
C GLN A 97 -12.12 -1.34 -13.73
N LEU A 98 -11.11 -1.71 -12.92
CA LEU A 98 -9.75 -1.19 -13.05
C LEU A 98 -9.17 -1.50 -14.44
N LYS A 99 -9.34 -2.75 -14.92
CA LYS A 99 -8.86 -3.18 -16.24
C LYS A 99 -9.52 -2.39 -17.39
N THR A 100 -10.83 -2.17 -17.30
CA THR A 100 -11.60 -1.42 -18.31
C THR A 100 -11.18 0.04 -18.35
N CYS A 101 -11.05 0.66 -17.18
CA CYS A 101 -10.60 2.05 -17.08
C CYS A 101 -9.15 2.20 -17.56
N TYR A 102 -8.26 1.24 -17.23
CA TYR A 102 -6.89 1.22 -17.73
C TYR A 102 -6.82 1.16 -19.25
N ALA A 103 -7.59 0.28 -19.90
CA ALA A 103 -7.61 0.20 -21.36
C ALA A 103 -7.98 1.55 -21.99
N THR A 104 -8.98 2.23 -21.44
CA THR A 104 -9.39 3.57 -21.89
C THR A 104 -8.28 4.59 -21.67
N PHE A 105 -7.66 4.60 -20.50
CA PHE A 105 -6.57 5.51 -20.15
C PHE A 105 -5.33 5.28 -21.03
N GLN A 106 -4.99 4.03 -21.31
CA GLN A 106 -3.86 3.62 -22.13
C GLN A 106 -4.01 4.10 -23.59
N THR A 107 -5.21 4.02 -24.18
CA THR A 107 -5.42 4.55 -25.55
C THR A 107 -5.18 6.06 -25.68
N ARG A 108 -5.22 6.80 -24.56
CA ARG A 108 -4.98 8.25 -24.51
C ARG A 108 -3.55 8.62 -24.09
N ASN A 109 -2.73 7.64 -23.71
CA ASN A 109 -1.38 7.85 -23.18
C ASN A 109 -0.39 6.91 -23.87
N GLU A 110 0.32 7.42 -24.88
CA GLU A 110 1.26 6.65 -25.71
C GLU A 110 2.43 6.02 -24.93
N VAL A 111 2.72 6.53 -23.73
CA VAL A 111 3.79 6.00 -22.85
C VAL A 111 3.38 4.69 -22.16
N LEU A 112 2.08 4.39 -22.08
CA LEU A 112 1.56 3.21 -21.38
C LEU A 112 1.50 1.98 -22.28
N LYS A 113 2.02 0.87 -21.75
CA LYS A 113 2.00 -0.44 -22.42
C LYS A 113 0.64 -1.13 -22.24
N PRO A 114 0.16 -1.91 -23.21
CA PRO A 114 -1.03 -2.73 -23.00
C PRO A 114 -0.79 -3.78 -21.90
N LEU A 115 -1.82 -4.10 -21.11
CA LEU A 115 -1.75 -5.16 -20.10
C LEU A 115 -1.76 -6.54 -20.78
N PRO A 116 -0.83 -7.44 -20.42
CA PRO A 116 -0.96 -8.85 -20.80
C PRO A 116 -2.25 -9.46 -20.26
N THR A 117 -2.91 -10.28 -21.06
CA THR A 117 -4.18 -10.95 -20.71
C THR A 117 -4.01 -12.38 -20.22
N SER A 118 -2.80 -12.93 -20.30
CA SER A 118 -2.46 -14.31 -19.95
C SER A 118 -2.12 -14.52 -18.47
N MET A 119 -2.22 -13.48 -17.65
CA MET A 119 -1.86 -13.51 -16.23
C MET A 119 -2.86 -12.70 -15.39
N PRO A 120 -2.91 -12.92 -14.06
CA PRO A 120 -3.75 -12.14 -13.16
C PRO A 120 -3.48 -10.64 -13.25
N LEU A 121 -4.49 -9.81 -12.97
CA LEU A 121 -4.41 -8.36 -13.20
C LEU A 121 -3.21 -7.67 -12.52
N MET A 122 -2.95 -7.94 -11.24
CA MET A 122 -1.80 -7.34 -10.57
C MET A 122 -0.45 -7.82 -11.14
N ASP A 123 -0.36 -9.08 -11.55
CA ASP A 123 0.84 -9.60 -12.22
C ASP A 123 1.03 -8.93 -13.60
N ALA A 124 -0.07 -8.65 -14.32
CA ALA A 124 -0.04 -7.91 -15.58
C ALA A 124 0.49 -6.47 -15.39
N PHE A 125 0.03 -5.75 -14.35
CA PHE A 125 0.57 -4.43 -13.99
C PHE A 125 2.06 -4.51 -13.62
N GLY A 126 2.43 -5.53 -12.84
CA GLY A 126 3.82 -5.78 -12.46
C GLY A 126 4.72 -6.05 -13.68
N SER A 127 4.23 -6.76 -14.70
CA SER A 127 4.99 -7.06 -15.92
C SER A 127 5.33 -5.83 -16.76
N ILE A 128 4.49 -4.78 -16.66
CA ILE A 128 4.73 -3.48 -17.30
C ILE A 128 5.38 -2.47 -16.36
N GLN A 129 5.86 -2.93 -15.19
CA GLN A 129 6.57 -2.13 -14.19
C GLN A 129 5.75 -0.97 -13.61
N VAL A 130 4.47 -1.24 -13.35
CA VAL A 130 3.52 -0.27 -12.81
C VAL A 130 2.91 -0.81 -11.52
N ALA A 131 2.87 0.02 -10.48
CA ALA A 131 2.03 -0.21 -9.30
C ALA A 131 0.71 0.55 -9.43
N VAL A 132 -0.29 0.19 -8.62
CA VAL A 132 -1.60 0.84 -8.63
C VAL A 132 -1.88 1.43 -7.26
N CYS A 133 -2.46 2.62 -7.22
CA CYS A 133 -2.98 3.23 -6.01
C CYS A 133 -4.48 3.45 -6.21
N ALA A 134 -5.32 2.85 -5.36
CA ALA A 134 -6.78 2.88 -5.50
C ALA A 134 -7.45 3.28 -4.19
N LEU A 135 -8.72 3.68 -4.23
CA LEU A 135 -9.48 3.94 -3.01
C LEU A 135 -9.79 2.62 -2.27
N ASP A 136 -9.57 2.64 -0.96
CA ASP A 136 -9.96 1.57 -0.05
C ASP A 136 -11.40 1.77 0.46
N ALA A 137 -12.07 0.65 0.66
CA ALA A 137 -13.47 0.53 1.03
C ALA A 137 -13.76 1.04 2.45
N SER A 138 -12.78 0.98 3.35
CA SER A 138 -13.03 1.16 4.79
C SER A 138 -12.92 2.60 5.28
N LEU A 139 -12.14 3.46 4.60
CA LEU A 139 -11.73 4.76 5.15
C LEU A 139 -11.75 5.92 4.15
N SER A 140 -12.26 5.72 2.94
CA SER A 140 -12.12 6.70 1.84
C SER A 140 -10.66 7.14 1.62
N SER A 141 -9.72 6.30 2.04
CA SER A 141 -8.29 6.51 1.93
C SER A 141 -7.75 5.75 0.73
N PHE A 142 -6.61 6.18 0.21
CA PHE A 142 -5.91 5.41 -0.81
C PHE A 142 -5.14 4.24 -0.22
N GLU A 143 -5.14 3.12 -0.93
CA GLU A 143 -4.24 1.99 -0.72
C GLU A 143 -3.24 1.89 -1.88
N LEU A 144 -1.98 1.59 -1.54
CA LEU A 144 -0.99 1.20 -2.54
C LEU A 144 -1.07 -0.31 -2.75
N ILE A 145 -1.28 -0.70 -4.00
CA ILE A 145 -1.31 -2.06 -4.48
C ILE A 145 -0.01 -2.29 -5.26
N LEU A 146 0.95 -2.96 -4.61
CA LEU A 146 2.27 -3.22 -5.15
C LEU A 146 2.35 -4.66 -5.69
N PRO A 147 2.38 -4.86 -7.03
CA PRO A 147 2.56 -6.18 -7.63
C PRO A 147 3.77 -6.94 -7.09
N HIS A 148 3.64 -8.26 -6.95
CA HIS A 148 4.69 -9.11 -6.40
C HIS A 148 5.97 -9.11 -7.23
N SER A 149 5.90 -8.94 -8.55
CA SER A 149 7.11 -8.81 -9.38
C SER A 149 7.91 -7.54 -9.09
N LEU A 150 7.30 -6.54 -8.43
CA LEU A 150 7.93 -5.30 -8.01
C LEU A 150 8.34 -5.32 -6.53
N THR A 151 8.30 -6.49 -5.87
CA THR A 151 8.78 -6.64 -4.49
C THR A 151 10.17 -7.26 -4.37
N THR A 152 10.89 -7.39 -5.50
CA THR A 152 12.25 -7.93 -5.54
C THR A 152 13.29 -6.90 -5.10
N PRO A 153 14.50 -7.32 -4.73
CA PRO A 153 15.60 -6.39 -4.39
C PRO A 153 16.02 -5.44 -5.52
N GLU A 154 15.62 -5.71 -6.77
CA GLU A 154 15.84 -4.81 -7.90
C GLU A 154 14.88 -3.60 -7.88
N TRP A 155 13.71 -3.77 -7.27
CA TRP A 155 12.64 -2.77 -7.25
C TRP A 155 12.51 -2.07 -5.91
N ILE A 156 12.63 -2.82 -4.81
CA ILE A 156 12.42 -2.29 -3.47
C ILE A 156 13.53 -2.68 -2.50
N THR A 157 13.81 -1.76 -1.57
CA THR A 157 14.57 -2.02 -0.35
C THR A 157 13.61 -2.05 0.83
N ILE A 158 13.75 -3.08 1.66
CA ILE A 158 13.05 -3.20 2.94
C ILE A 158 13.98 -2.64 4.02
N SER A 159 13.50 -1.70 4.82
CA SER A 159 14.28 -1.18 5.94
C SER A 159 14.58 -2.25 6.99
N PRO A 160 15.58 -2.03 7.86
CA PRO A 160 15.60 -2.68 9.16
C PRO A 160 14.26 -2.50 9.92
N PRO A 161 13.95 -3.37 10.89
CA PRO A 161 12.77 -3.23 11.73
C PRO A 161 12.77 -1.87 12.44
N ILE A 162 11.76 -1.05 12.18
CA ILE A 162 11.51 0.20 12.90
C ILE A 162 11.18 -0.13 14.36
N CYS A 163 10.26 -1.08 14.53
CA CYS A 163 9.87 -1.65 15.80
C CYS A 163 9.50 -3.12 15.62
N VAL A 164 9.76 -3.90 16.67
CA VAL A 164 9.35 -5.29 16.81
C VAL A 164 8.41 -5.38 18.01
N MET A 165 7.27 -6.03 17.82
CA MET A 165 6.18 -6.12 18.78
C MET A 165 5.72 -7.57 18.90
N GLU A 166 5.24 -7.91 20.08
CA GLU A 166 4.79 -9.25 20.46
C GLU A 166 3.31 -9.20 20.86
N GLU A 167 2.57 -10.24 20.46
CA GLU A 167 1.16 -10.42 20.84
C GLU A 167 1.02 -10.54 22.37
N SER A 168 -0.08 -10.03 22.91
CA SER A 168 -0.45 -10.23 24.30
C SER A 168 -0.76 -11.69 24.59
N GLU A 169 -0.17 -12.23 25.66
CA GLU A 169 -0.46 -13.58 26.15
C GLU A 169 -1.89 -13.72 26.70
N PHE A 170 -2.55 -12.60 27.03
CA PHE A 170 -3.86 -12.57 27.69
C PHE A 170 -5.00 -12.21 26.74
N TRP A 171 -4.72 -11.45 25.68
CA TRP A 171 -5.72 -10.88 24.79
C TRP A 171 -5.30 -11.12 23.34
N PRO A 172 -5.91 -12.10 22.64
CA PRO A 172 -5.57 -12.41 21.26
C PRO A 172 -5.67 -11.19 20.36
N CYS A 173 -4.74 -11.09 19.42
CA CYS A 173 -4.66 -10.05 18.40
C CYS A 173 -4.49 -8.63 18.97
N THR A 174 -3.93 -8.49 20.17
CA THR A 174 -3.60 -7.21 20.78
C THR A 174 -2.12 -7.11 21.12
N LEU A 175 -1.62 -5.88 21.25
CA LEU A 175 -0.23 -5.63 21.61
C LEU A 175 0.02 -6.03 23.07
N GLY A 176 0.96 -6.95 23.28
CA GLY A 176 1.48 -7.29 24.60
C GLY A 176 2.69 -6.43 24.97
N ARG A 177 3.71 -6.43 24.09
CA ARG A 177 5.00 -5.79 24.37
C ARG A 177 5.70 -5.27 23.12
N ILE A 178 6.41 -4.15 23.26
CA ILE A 178 7.42 -3.70 22.28
C ILE A 178 8.76 -4.37 22.66
N VAL A 179 9.24 -5.26 21.78
CA VAL A 179 10.45 -6.07 21.99
C VAL A 179 11.71 -5.26 21.69
N SER A 180 11.67 -4.47 20.61
CA SER A 180 12.72 -3.55 20.24
C SER A 180 12.16 -2.42 19.39
N HIS A 181 12.85 -1.29 19.40
CA HIS A 181 12.60 -0.18 18.49
C HIS A 181 13.94 0.52 18.21
N GLU A 182 14.11 1.12 17.03
CA GLU A 182 15.28 1.97 16.85
C GLU A 182 15.11 3.24 17.74
N GLY A 183 16.10 3.52 18.58
CA GLY A 183 16.06 4.67 19.51
C GLY A 183 16.28 6.03 18.83
N ASN A 184 16.68 6.04 17.55
CA ASN A 184 17.08 7.23 16.79
C ASN A 184 16.08 7.59 15.67
N PHE A 185 14.80 7.25 15.81
CA PHE A 185 13.78 7.86 14.96
C PHE A 185 13.65 9.33 15.34
N THR A 186 14.06 10.22 14.44
CA THR A 186 13.62 11.60 14.56
C THR A 186 12.10 11.60 14.40
N LYS A 187 11.36 12.38 15.21
CA LYS A 187 9.90 12.54 15.07
C LYS A 187 9.46 12.89 13.64
N ALA A 188 10.36 13.43 12.81
CA ALA A 188 10.15 13.67 11.39
C ALA A 188 9.89 12.37 10.61
N GLN A 189 10.68 11.31 10.83
CA GLN A 189 10.55 10.02 10.14
C GLN A 189 9.30 9.22 10.54
N LEU A 190 8.72 9.49 11.72
CA LEU A 190 7.42 8.92 12.13
C LEU A 190 6.23 9.74 11.61
N LYS A 191 6.47 10.95 11.08
CA LYS A 191 5.45 11.85 10.54
C LYS A 191 5.35 11.82 9.02
N ASP A 192 6.27 11.15 8.34
CA ASP A 192 6.27 11.10 6.89
C ASP A 192 5.35 9.96 6.41
N GLU A 193 4.16 10.37 5.96
CA GLU A 193 3.38 9.62 4.98
C GLU A 193 4.28 9.23 3.80
N ALA A 194 3.88 8.24 3.00
CA ALA A 194 4.57 7.93 1.75
C ALA A 194 4.88 9.24 1.00
N ILE A 195 6.16 9.51 0.69
CA ILE A 195 6.65 10.87 0.32
C ILE A 195 5.93 11.44 -0.91
N TRP A 196 5.38 10.57 -1.73
CA TRP A 196 4.62 10.91 -2.93
C TRP A 196 3.13 11.22 -2.66
N LEU A 197 2.62 10.99 -1.46
CA LEU A 197 1.22 11.21 -1.08
C LEU A 197 0.78 12.69 -1.21
N PRO A 198 1.59 13.71 -0.87
CA PRO A 198 1.22 15.09 -1.15
C PRO A 198 0.97 15.35 -2.64
N LYS A 199 1.81 14.78 -3.53
CA LYS A 199 1.61 14.88 -4.99
C LYS A 199 0.32 14.20 -5.44
N LEU A 200 -0.04 13.08 -4.79
CA LEU A 200 -1.32 12.41 -5.01
C LEU A 200 -2.50 13.31 -4.65
N ILE A 201 -2.45 13.96 -3.48
CA ILE A 201 -3.51 14.86 -3.00
C ILE A 201 -3.71 16.03 -3.97
N ASP A 202 -2.61 16.65 -4.43
CA ASP A 202 -2.64 17.76 -5.38
C ASP A 202 -3.31 17.36 -6.71
N LEU A 203 -2.97 16.19 -7.25
CA LEU A 203 -3.54 15.66 -8.49
C LEU A 203 -5.05 15.38 -8.39
N LEU A 204 -5.52 15.07 -7.18
CA LEU A 204 -6.91 14.72 -6.94
C LEU A 204 -7.79 15.93 -6.60
N GLN A 205 -7.21 17.13 -6.42
CA GLN A 205 -7.93 18.34 -6.00
C GLN A 205 -8.85 18.09 -4.80
N LEU A 206 -8.41 17.28 -3.83
CA LEU A 206 -9.22 16.97 -2.66
C LEU A 206 -9.37 18.24 -1.79
N PRO A 207 -10.60 18.57 -1.32
CA PRO A 207 -10.85 19.68 -0.41
C PRO A 207 -9.96 19.61 0.84
N ASP A 208 -9.45 20.76 1.30
CA ASP A 208 -8.50 20.90 2.42
C ASP A 208 -8.97 20.20 3.71
N ASP A 209 -10.28 20.06 3.89
CA ASP A 209 -11.00 19.52 5.03
C ASP A 209 -10.93 17.98 5.17
N GLN A 210 -10.46 17.25 4.14
CA GLN A 210 -10.14 15.81 4.25
C GLN A 210 -8.66 15.51 4.56
N ARG A 211 -7.79 16.53 4.55
CA ARG A 211 -6.32 16.32 4.58
C ARG A 211 -5.76 15.85 5.92
N PHE A 212 -6.48 16.06 7.03
CA PHE A 212 -5.89 15.84 8.37
C PHE A 212 -6.85 15.34 9.45
N LYS A 213 -8.17 15.44 9.25
CA LYS A 213 -9.13 15.26 10.36
C LYS A 213 -9.29 13.81 10.78
N HIS A 214 -9.14 12.85 9.85
CA HIS A 214 -9.36 11.44 10.18
C HIS A 214 -8.16 10.76 10.87
N ALA A 215 -6.92 11.23 10.63
CA ALA A 215 -5.72 10.65 11.26
C ALA A 215 -5.57 11.03 12.75
N ILE A 216 -6.06 12.21 13.16
CA ILE A 216 -5.96 12.68 14.55
C ILE A 216 -7.12 12.18 15.40
N GLU A 217 -8.34 12.12 14.86
CA GLU A 217 -9.51 11.68 15.64
C GLU A 217 -9.54 10.16 15.92
N SER A 218 -8.87 9.36 15.08
CA SER A 218 -8.73 7.90 15.28
C SER A 218 -7.52 7.49 16.16
N CYS A 219 -6.70 8.44 16.61
CA CYS A 219 -5.60 8.21 17.56
C CYS A 219 -5.95 8.58 19.02
N MET A 220 -7.12 9.16 19.28
CA MET A 220 -7.52 9.66 20.60
C MET A 220 -8.70 8.91 21.23
N LEU A 221 -8.94 7.65 20.82
CA LEU A 221 -9.86 6.73 21.48
C LEU A 221 -9.20 5.38 21.72
#